data_AF-A0A4R4G1C8-F1
#
_entry.id   AF-A0A4R4G1C8-F1
#
_cell.length_a   1.000
_cell.length_b   1.000
_cell.length_c   1.000
_cell.angle_alpha   90.00
_cell.angle_beta   90.00
_cell.angle_gamma   90.00
#
_symmetry.space_group_name_H-M   'P 1'
#
loop_
_entity.id
_entity.type
_entity.pdbx_description
1 polymer ?
#
loop_
_entity_poly.entity_id
_entity_poly.type
_entity_poly.pdbx_seq_one_letter_code
_entity_poly.pdbx_strand_id
1 'polypeptide(L)'
;MYSIEVTEREKELGYTLAMVPNPKQMFCPGQNEVIAVLYRLDEANYIIKTIYPIGGYRYCHRQKRDGEWVTLCNEPADPQDAIIKARERIAPKG
;
A
#
# COMPACT_ATOMS: atom_id res chain seq x y z
N MET A 1 -10.30 -0.27 5.75
CA MET A 1 -10.98 -0.49 4.44
C MET A 1 -10.00 -0.10 3.35
N TYR A 2 -10.04 -0.68 2.15
CA TYR A 2 -9.14 -0.28 1.05
C TYR A 2 -9.83 0.70 0.11
N SER A 3 -9.06 1.65 -0.43
CA SER A 3 -9.56 2.52 -1.48
C SER A 3 -9.57 1.75 -2.81
N ILE A 4 -10.64 1.94 -3.58
CA ILE A 4 -10.78 1.46 -4.96
C ILE A 4 -10.84 2.61 -5.98
N GLU A 5 -10.68 3.84 -5.52
CA GLU A 5 -10.66 5.03 -6.36
C GLU A 5 -9.23 5.56 -6.49
N VAL A 6 -8.74 5.60 -7.74
CA VAL A 6 -7.42 6.14 -8.11
C VAL A 6 -7.58 7.59 -8.54
N THR A 7 -6.95 8.52 -7.83
CA THR A 7 -6.96 9.95 -8.17
C THR A 7 -6.08 10.27 -9.39
N GLU A 8 -6.26 11.42 -10.03
CA GLU A 8 -5.40 11.81 -11.17
C GLU A 8 -3.92 11.86 -10.80
N ARG A 9 -3.60 12.42 -9.62
CA ARG A 9 -2.21 12.44 -9.12
C ARG A 9 -1.66 11.03 -8.89
N GLU A 10 -2.48 10.11 -8.39
CA GLU A 10 -2.11 8.70 -8.23
C GLU A 10 -1.82 8.05 -9.60
N LYS A 11 -2.65 8.33 -10.62
CA LYS A 11 -2.42 7.84 -11.99
C LYS A 11 -1.12 8.38 -12.59
N GLU A 12 -0.86 9.68 -12.45
CA GLU A 12 0.37 10.33 -12.92
C GLU A 12 1.62 9.71 -12.29
N LEU A 13 1.53 9.32 -11.01
CA LEU A 13 2.61 8.65 -10.29
C LEU A 13 2.71 7.15 -10.61
N GLY A 14 1.73 6.56 -11.30
CA GLY A 14 1.72 5.15 -11.70
C GLY A 14 1.03 4.20 -10.70
N TYR A 15 0.19 4.71 -9.81
CA TYR A 15 -0.69 3.85 -9.01
C TYR A 15 -1.78 3.24 -9.89
N THR A 16 -2.15 2.00 -9.59
CA THR A 16 -3.17 1.23 -10.31
C THR A 16 -4.11 0.50 -9.35
N LEU A 17 -5.22 -0.04 -9.86
CA LEU A 17 -6.03 -0.98 -9.10
C LEU A 17 -5.48 -2.39 -9.30
N ALA A 18 -5.23 -3.09 -8.19
CA ALA A 18 -4.73 -4.46 -8.21
C ALA A 18 -5.27 -5.26 -7.01
N MET A 19 -5.31 -6.58 -7.18
CA MET A 19 -5.55 -7.51 -6.07
C MET A 19 -4.37 -7.49 -5.11
N VAL A 20 -4.67 -7.34 -3.82
CA VAL A 20 -3.68 -7.36 -2.73
C VAL A 20 -4.17 -8.25 -1.58
N PRO A 21 -3.24 -8.83 -0.81
CA PRO A 21 -3.58 -9.56 0.42
C PRO A 21 -4.37 -8.70 1.42
N ASN A 22 -5.36 -9.32 2.06
CA ASN A 22 -6.15 -8.77 3.16
C ASN A 22 -5.76 -9.47 4.47
N PRO A 23 -4.64 -9.09 5.10
CA PRO A 23 -4.08 -9.84 6.22
C PRO A 23 -5.04 -9.82 7.40
N LYS A 24 -5.21 -11.01 8.02
CA LYS A 24 -6.12 -11.25 9.15
C LYS A 24 -7.57 -10.86 8.85
N GLN A 25 -7.93 -10.73 7.57
CA GLN A 25 -9.24 -10.29 7.10
C GLN A 25 -9.68 -8.96 7.74
N MET A 26 -8.70 -8.14 8.15
CA MET A 26 -8.89 -7.00 9.05
C MET A 26 -9.85 -5.95 8.48
N PHE A 27 -9.95 -5.86 7.16
CA PHE A 27 -10.75 -4.84 6.48
C PHE A 27 -11.95 -5.37 5.71
N CYS A 28 -11.98 -6.67 5.43
CA CYS A 28 -13.08 -7.35 4.76
C CYS A 28 -13.13 -8.81 5.24
N PRO A 29 -13.96 -9.14 6.26
CA PRO A 29 -14.10 -10.49 6.76
C PRO A 29 -14.46 -11.50 5.65
N GLY A 30 -13.86 -12.68 5.67
CA GLY A 30 -14.11 -13.75 4.69
C GLY A 30 -13.33 -13.65 3.38
N GLN A 31 -12.54 -12.59 3.15
CA GLN A 31 -11.74 -12.41 1.94
C GLN A 31 -10.24 -12.39 2.25
N ASN A 32 -9.48 -13.28 1.61
CA ASN A 32 -8.01 -13.33 1.74
C ASN A 32 -7.31 -12.27 0.88
N GLU A 33 -7.98 -11.80 -0.17
CA GLU A 33 -7.49 -10.77 -1.08
C GLU A 33 -8.61 -9.79 -1.41
N VAL A 34 -8.23 -8.56 -1.76
CA VAL A 34 -9.13 -7.44 -2.02
C VAL A 34 -8.50 -6.52 -3.07
N ILE A 35 -9.33 -5.80 -3.82
CA ILE A 35 -8.86 -4.78 -4.76
C ILE A 35 -8.46 -3.53 -3.97
N ALA A 36 -7.28 -2.99 -4.26
CA ALA A 36 -6.81 -1.74 -3.68
C ALA A 36 -6.04 -0.88 -4.68
N VAL A 37 -6.00 0.43 -4.44
CA VAL A 37 -5.03 1.32 -5.08
C VAL A 37 -3.62 0.96 -4.62
N LEU A 38 -2.78 0.58 -5.57
CA LEU A 38 -1.46 -0.02 -5.41
C LEU A 38 -0.40 0.76 -6.20
N TYR A 39 0.76 0.98 -5.62
CA TYR A 39 1.98 1.30 -6.36
C TYR A 39 3.04 0.23 -6.10
N ARG A 40 3.56 -0.39 -7.16
CA ARG A 40 4.59 -1.42 -7.04
C ARG A 40 5.97 -0.80 -7.06
N LEU A 41 6.77 -1.05 -6.03
CA LEU A 41 8.16 -0.59 -5.95
C LEU A 41 9.10 -1.60 -6.61
N ASP A 42 8.91 -2.88 -6.28
CA ASP A 42 9.62 -4.03 -6.84
C ASP A 42 8.79 -5.32 -6.60
N GLU A 43 9.39 -6.50 -6.80
CA GLU A 43 8.71 -7.79 -6.61
C GLU A 43 8.33 -8.09 -5.15
N ALA A 44 9.08 -7.54 -4.20
CA ALA A 44 8.92 -7.77 -2.77
C ALA A 44 8.30 -6.59 -2.03
N ASN A 45 8.07 -5.44 -2.68
CA ASN A 45 7.63 -4.21 -2.03
C ASN A 45 6.54 -3.48 -2.84
N TYR A 46 5.51 -3.02 -2.13
CA TYR A 46 4.49 -2.16 -2.71
C TYR A 46 3.87 -1.21 -1.69
N ILE A 47 3.14 -0.20 -2.17
CA ILE A 47 2.39 0.78 -1.37
C ILE A 47 0.91 0.62 -1.66
N ILE A 48 0.07 0.60 -0.63
CA ILE A 48 -1.40 0.55 -0.77
C ILE A 48 -2.10 1.71 -0.05
N LYS A 49 -3.19 2.20 -0.63
CA LYS A 49 -4.05 3.22 -0.01
C LYS A 49 -5.11 2.59 0.89
N THR A 50 -5.02 2.85 2.20
CA THR A 50 -5.90 2.30 3.23
C THR A 50 -6.76 3.40 3.86
N ILE A 51 -8.07 3.22 3.88
CA ILE A 51 -9.08 4.10 4.48
C ILE A 51 -9.29 3.71 5.95
N TYR A 52 -9.24 4.70 6.84
CA TYR A 52 -9.41 4.53 8.29
C TYR A 52 -10.86 4.84 8.74
N PRO A 53 -11.39 4.14 9.75
CA PRO A 53 -12.75 4.35 10.25
C PRO A 53 -13.03 5.77 10.77
N ILE A 54 -12.02 6.43 11.31
CA ILE A 54 -12.12 7.80 11.87
C ILE A 54 -11.99 8.91 10.81
N GLY A 55 -12.11 8.56 9.53
CA GLY A 55 -11.96 9.48 8.41
C GLY A 55 -10.53 9.58 7.89
N GLY A 56 -10.41 9.78 6.58
CA GLY A 56 -9.13 9.90 5.88
C GLY A 56 -8.53 8.56 5.43
N TYR A 57 -7.37 8.65 4.78
CA TYR A 57 -6.61 7.51 4.31
C TYR A 57 -5.12 7.70 4.60
N ARG A 58 -4.38 6.59 4.59
CA ARG A 58 -2.91 6.61 4.55
C ARG A 58 -2.42 5.65 3.49
N TYR A 59 -1.22 5.92 3.00
CA TYR A 59 -0.47 4.94 2.25
C TYR A 59 0.25 3.99 3.20
N CYS A 60 0.31 2.71 2.89
CA CYS A 60 0.98 1.70 3.70
C CYS A 60 2.02 0.97 2.85
N HIS A 61 3.27 0.98 3.28
CA HIS A 61 4.32 0.17 2.66
C HIS A 61 4.18 -1.28 3.14
N ARG A 62 4.00 -2.19 2.18
CA ARG A 62 3.96 -3.64 2.37
C ARG A 62 5.20 -4.27 1.79
N GLN A 63 5.74 -5.23 2.52
CA GLN A 63 6.88 -6.02 2.08
C GLN A 63 6.58 -7.51 2.22
N LYS A 64 7.04 -8.31 1.25
CA LYS A 64 7.00 -9.77 1.31
C LYS A 64 8.17 -10.28 2.15
N ARG A 65 7.88 -10.99 3.24
CA ARG A 65 8.86 -11.64 4.15
C ARG A 65 8.38 -13.06 4.44
N ASP A 66 9.26 -14.05 4.25
CA ASP A 66 8.97 -15.47 4.51
C ASP A 66 7.67 -15.97 3.85
N GLY A 67 7.35 -15.44 2.67
CA GLY A 67 6.13 -15.78 1.93
C GLY A 67 4.89 -14.96 2.31
N GLU A 68 4.94 -14.17 3.38
CA GLU A 68 3.82 -13.36 3.87
C GLU A 68 4.01 -11.86 3.60
N TRP A 69 2.91 -11.13 3.46
CA TRP A 69 2.94 -9.67 3.26
C TRP A 69 2.72 -8.93 4.58
N VAL A 70 3.76 -8.23 5.04
CA VAL A 70 3.74 -7.46 6.29
C VAL A 70 3.60 -5.96 6.04
N THR A 71 2.88 -5.24 6.91
CA THR A 71 2.92 -3.77 6.92
C THR A 71 4.19 -3.32 7.61
N LEU A 72 5.03 -2.55 6.93
CA LEU A 72 6.22 -1.97 7.54
C LEU A 72 5.92 -0.63 8.21
N CYS A 73 5.09 0.21 7.60
CA CYS A 73 4.73 1.51 8.16
C CYS A 73 3.44 2.09 7.55
N ASN A 74 2.91 3.10 8.25
CA ASN A 74 1.88 3.99 7.74
C ASN A 74 2.58 5.25 7.19
N GLU A 75 2.70 5.32 5.88
CA GLU A 75 3.28 6.45 5.16
C GLU A 75 2.40 7.71 5.26
N PRO A 76 2.94 8.89 4.88
CA PRO A 76 2.18 10.13 4.77
C PRO A 76 0.92 9.99 3.89
N ALA A 77 0.00 10.94 4.00
CA ALA A 77 -1.20 10.99 3.15
C ALA A 77 -0.91 11.43 1.70
N ASP A 78 0.31 11.90 1.42
CA ASP A 78 0.78 12.26 0.09
C ASP A 78 1.35 11.02 -0.65
N PRO A 79 0.85 10.72 -1.87
CA PRO A 79 1.26 9.52 -2.61
C PRO A 79 2.72 9.55 -3.08
N GLN A 80 3.30 10.72 -3.34
CA GLN A 80 4.67 10.86 -3.79
C GLN A 80 5.64 10.72 -2.61
N ASP A 81 5.33 11.33 -1.47
CA ASP A 81 6.12 11.17 -0.25
C ASP A 81 6.15 9.72 0.21
N ALA A 82 5.02 9.01 0.08
CA ALA A 82 4.96 7.57 0.38
C ALA A 82 5.94 6.76 -0.49
N ILE A 83 6.05 7.08 -1.79
CA ILE A 83 7.01 6.44 -2.70
C ILE A 83 8.44 6.75 -2.26
N ILE A 84 8.76 8.01 -1.99
CA ILE A 84 10.11 8.44 -1.60
C ILE A 84 10.54 7.72 -0.32
N LYS A 85 9.72 7.77 0.74
CA LYS A 85 10.04 7.13 2.02
C LYS A 85 10.15 5.62 1.92
N ALA A 86 9.27 4.97 1.15
CA ALA A 86 9.37 3.52 0.94
C ALA A 86 10.68 3.15 0.24
N ARG A 87 11.11 3.93 -0.77
CA ARG A 87 12.40 3.74 -1.46
C ARG A 87 13.60 3.94 -0.54
N GLU A 88 13.60 4.98 0.30
CA GLU A 88 14.66 5.23 1.28
C GLU A 88 14.85 4.06 2.25
N ARG A 89 13.78 3.32 2.58
CA ARG A 89 13.86 2.12 3.44
C ARG A 89 14.38 0.88 2.74
N ILE A 90 14.19 0.79 1.42
CA ILE A 90 14.65 -0.34 0.60
C ILE A 90 16.11 -0.16 0.19
N ALA A 91 16.57 1.08 0.05
CA ALA A 91 17.95 1.39 -0.30
C ALA A 91 18.93 0.77 0.72
N PRO A 92 20.03 0.15 0.26
CA PRO A 92 21.05 -0.35 1.16
C PRO A 92 21.59 0.81 1.99
N LYS A 93 21.61 0.65 3.32
CA LYS A 93 22.36 1.54 4.19
C LYS A 93 23.83 1.28 3.89
N GLY A 94 24.47 2.22 3.19
CA GLY A 94 25.91 2.21 2.98
C GLY A 94 26.69 2.24 4.28
#